data_AF-A0A8B6G4D4-F1
#
_entry.id   AF-A0A8B6G4D4-F1
#
_cell.length_a   1.000
_cell.length_b   1.000
_cell.length_c   1.000
_cell.angle_alpha   90.00
_cell.angle_beta   90.00
_cell.angle_gamma   90.00
#
_symmetry.space_group_name_H-M   'P 1'
#
loop_
_entity.id
_entity.type
_entity.pdbx_description
1 polymer ?
#
loop_
_entity_poly.entity_id
_entity_poly.type
_entity_poly.pdbx_seq_one_letter_code
_entity_poly.pdbx_strand_id
1 'polypeptide(L)'
;MADKEERKVVDEKRFAIFSKDTIRLIADSVGITEITDQAATLLGEDASYRLREATQNSSQYMKHAKRKKLMTDDFNKALRKSDVQPVYGHRPVDPEQVWTYQQTKDGQIMFLDEADINLEDIALDSNIPSNPGAVSIKAHWLAVEGSSKSQTSQGLTLGKPIEKKLSAEMQTYFDRITNSILGKDEELMKLAFTDLRTNAQIIPLLPYFVSFISNGVKTVSHDLKQLTKLLHTLRALLNNTSLYLEPPALCML
;
A
#
# COMPACT_ATOMS: atom_id res chain seq x y z
N MET A 1 -22.01 -37.45 -31.08
CA MET A 1 -21.56 -36.23 -30.39
C MET A 1 -20.13 -36.49 -29.93
N ALA A 2 -19.17 -36.05 -30.74
CA ALA A 2 -17.75 -36.17 -30.43
C ALA A 2 -17.37 -34.93 -29.63
N ASP A 3 -17.00 -35.12 -28.37
CA ASP A 3 -16.51 -34.07 -27.49
C ASP A 3 -15.14 -33.61 -28.00
N LYS A 4 -15.07 -32.37 -28.47
CA LYS A 4 -13.86 -31.77 -29.02
C LYS A 4 -13.19 -31.05 -27.85
N GLU A 5 -12.26 -31.72 -27.18
CA GLU A 5 -11.38 -31.10 -26.18
C GLU A 5 -10.62 -29.94 -26.82
N GLU A 6 -11.03 -28.71 -26.51
CA GLU A 6 -10.24 -27.51 -26.74
C GLU A 6 -8.99 -27.57 -25.86
N ARG A 7 -7.90 -28.09 -26.43
CA ARG A 7 -6.55 -27.88 -25.89
C ARG A 7 -6.29 -26.37 -25.90
N LYS A 8 -6.40 -25.73 -24.75
CA LYS A 8 -5.82 -24.40 -24.51
C LYS A 8 -4.34 -24.47 -24.86
N VAL A 9 -3.97 -23.87 -25.98
CA VAL A 9 -2.58 -23.59 -26.31
C VAL A 9 -2.08 -22.68 -25.21
N VAL A 10 -1.23 -23.22 -24.33
CA VAL A 10 -0.47 -22.42 -23.37
C VAL A 10 0.36 -21.50 -24.23
N ASP A 11 0.09 -20.20 -24.13
CA ASP A 11 0.86 -19.16 -24.79
C ASP A 11 2.27 -19.22 -24.17
N GLU A 12 3.14 -20.04 -24.77
CA GLU A 12 4.55 -20.08 -24.43
C GLU A 12 5.05 -18.66 -24.64
N LYS A 13 5.22 -17.92 -23.53
CA LYS A 13 5.72 -16.55 -23.57
C LYS A 13 7.07 -16.58 -24.26
N ARG A 14 7.08 -16.35 -25.57
CA ARG A 14 8.28 -16.11 -26.34
C ARG A 14 8.90 -14.86 -25.75
N PHE A 15 10.00 -15.06 -25.04
CA PHE A 15 10.78 -13.94 -24.54
C PHE A 15 11.28 -13.13 -25.74
N ALA A 16 11.38 -11.82 -25.57
CA ALA A 16 12.07 -10.99 -26.54
C ALA A 16 13.54 -11.43 -26.58
N ILE A 17 14.03 -11.72 -27.78
CA ILE A 17 15.41 -12.11 -28.05
C ILE A 17 15.99 -11.10 -29.04
N PHE A 18 17.24 -10.69 -28.86
CA PHE A 18 17.94 -9.86 -29.84
C PHE A 18 17.98 -10.55 -31.21
N SER A 19 17.72 -9.78 -32.27
CA SER A 19 17.79 -10.32 -33.62
C SER A 19 19.24 -10.57 -34.02
N LYS A 20 19.44 -11.48 -34.97
CA LYS A 20 20.76 -11.75 -35.54
C LYS A 20 21.36 -10.50 -36.19
N ASP A 21 20.50 -9.66 -36.76
CA ASP A 21 20.89 -8.42 -37.41
C ASP A 21 21.45 -7.41 -36.40
N THR A 22 20.88 -7.33 -35.19
CA THR A 22 21.44 -6.51 -34.11
C THR A 22 22.84 -6.98 -33.71
N ILE A 23 23.04 -8.30 -33.59
CA ILE A 23 24.35 -8.86 -33.21
C ILE A 23 25.39 -8.62 -34.33
N ARG A 24 25.00 -8.80 -35.60
CA ARG A 24 25.88 -8.50 -36.75
C ARG A 24 26.25 -7.03 -36.80
N LEU A 25 25.28 -6.13 -36.63
CA LEU A 25 25.53 -4.68 -36.66
C LEU A 25 26.48 -4.24 -35.53
N ILE A 26 26.37 -4.84 -34.34
CA ILE A 26 27.32 -4.61 -33.26
C ILE A 26 28.71 -5.18 -33.62
N ALA A 27 28.79 -6.38 -34.21
CA ALA A 27 30.05 -6.98 -34.63
C ALA A 27 30.77 -6.14 -35.70
N ASP A 28 30.03 -5.64 -36.69
CA ASP A 28 30.53 -4.75 -37.74
C ASP A 28 31.09 -3.44 -37.15
N SER A 29 30.45 -2.90 -36.10
CA SER A 29 30.92 -1.69 -35.41
C SER A 29 32.29 -1.86 -34.73
N VAL A 30 32.64 -3.10 -34.37
CA VAL A 30 33.94 -3.48 -33.79
C VAL A 30 34.95 -3.91 -34.87
N GLY A 31 34.52 -3.98 -36.14
CA GLY A 31 35.35 -4.40 -37.28
C GLY A 31 35.33 -5.91 -37.56
N ILE A 32 34.40 -6.67 -36.98
CA ILE A 32 34.22 -8.10 -37.23
C ILE A 32 33.15 -8.28 -38.31
N THR A 33 33.58 -8.46 -39.57
CA THR A 33 32.68 -8.44 -40.74
C THR A 33 31.99 -9.77 -41.05
N GLU A 34 32.49 -10.89 -40.53
CA GLU A 34 31.93 -12.22 -40.81
C GLU A 34 31.62 -12.97 -39.52
N ILE A 35 30.35 -12.93 -39.11
CA ILE A 35 29.83 -13.76 -38.01
C ILE A 35 28.89 -14.83 -38.58
N THR A 36 29.04 -16.07 -38.13
CA THR A 36 28.16 -17.16 -38.56
C THR A 36 26.76 -17.01 -37.93
N ASP A 37 25.73 -17.43 -38.66
CA ASP A 37 24.33 -17.35 -38.21
C ASP A 37 24.07 -18.08 -36.89
N GLN A 38 24.80 -19.18 -36.66
CA GLN A 38 24.72 -19.94 -35.42
C GLN A 38 25.29 -19.13 -34.25
N ALA A 39 26.47 -18.53 -34.42
CA ALA A 39 27.09 -17.69 -33.39
C ALA A 39 26.23 -16.46 -33.06
N ALA A 40 25.68 -15.78 -34.07
CA ALA A 40 24.78 -14.65 -33.87
C ALA A 40 23.52 -15.02 -33.07
N THR A 41 22.96 -16.21 -33.33
CA THR A 41 21.77 -16.69 -32.62
C THR A 41 22.09 -16.95 -31.13
N LEU A 42 23.17 -17.68 -30.86
CA LEU A 42 23.57 -18.02 -29.50
C LEU A 42 23.95 -16.77 -28.68
N LEU A 43 24.67 -15.81 -29.28
CA LEU A 43 25.00 -14.55 -28.62
C LEU A 43 23.75 -13.71 -28.34
N GLY A 44 22.79 -13.68 -29.27
CA GLY A 44 21.51 -12.99 -29.06
C GLY A 44 20.71 -13.58 -27.89
N GLU A 45 20.68 -14.91 -27.77
CA GLU A 45 20.04 -15.62 -26.66
C GLU A 45 20.72 -15.34 -25.32
N ASP A 46 22.06 -15.42 -25.25
CA ASP A 46 22.83 -15.16 -24.03
C ASP A 46 22.70 -13.70 -23.58
N ALA A 47 22.85 -12.73 -24.49
CA ALA A 47 22.66 -11.31 -24.18
C ALA A 47 21.24 -11.03 -23.64
N SER A 48 20.23 -11.68 -24.23
CA SER A 48 18.83 -11.57 -23.80
C SER A 48 18.59 -12.23 -22.44
N TYR A 49 19.31 -13.31 -22.12
CA TYR A 49 19.30 -13.92 -20.79
C TYR A 49 19.89 -12.97 -19.74
N ARG A 50 21.07 -12.39 -20.03
CA ARG A 50 21.75 -11.45 -19.12
C ARG A 50 20.93 -10.19 -18.85
N LEU A 51 20.26 -9.65 -19.87
CA LEU A 51 19.36 -8.51 -19.69
C LEU A 51 18.18 -8.84 -18.77
N ARG A 52 17.59 -10.04 -18.90
CA ARG A 52 16.51 -10.51 -18.04
C ARG A 52 16.98 -10.72 -16.60
N GLU A 53 18.16 -11.31 -16.42
CA GLU A 53 18.79 -11.48 -15.10
C GLU A 53 19.00 -10.13 -14.42
N ALA A 54 19.61 -9.16 -15.11
CA ALA A 54 19.82 -7.81 -14.61
C ALA A 54 18.49 -7.12 -14.27
N THR A 55 17.48 -7.24 -15.13
CA THR A 55 16.14 -6.66 -14.90
C THR A 55 15.47 -7.26 -13.67
N GLN A 56 15.55 -8.58 -13.50
CA GLN A 56 14.98 -9.28 -12.36
C GLN A 56 15.66 -8.85 -11.05
N ASN A 57 16.99 -8.75 -11.04
CA ASN A 57 17.75 -8.27 -9.88
C ASN A 57 17.41 -6.81 -9.54
N SER A 58 17.29 -5.96 -10.55
CA SER A 58 16.89 -4.55 -10.39
C SER A 58 15.49 -4.41 -9.79
N SER A 59 14.55 -5.28 -10.20
CA SER A 59 13.20 -5.32 -9.64
C SER A 59 13.18 -5.60 -8.14
N GLN A 60 14.15 -6.38 -7.62
CA GLN A 60 14.27 -6.59 -6.18
C GLN A 60 14.64 -5.29 -5.46
N TYR A 61 15.63 -4.54 -5.96
CA TYR A 61 16.00 -3.24 -5.38
C TYR A 61 14.83 -2.25 -5.37
N MET A 62 14.05 -2.20 -6.44
CA MET A 62 12.83 -1.38 -6.53
C MET A 62 11.80 -1.77 -5.46
N LYS A 63 11.52 -3.07 -5.30
CA LYS A 63 10.57 -3.58 -4.30
C LYS A 63 11.04 -3.33 -2.87
N HIS A 64 12.33 -3.55 -2.59
CA HIS A 64 12.91 -3.26 -1.28
C HIS A 64 12.91 -1.76 -0.95
N ALA A 65 12.97 -0.89 -1.98
CA ALA A 65 12.79 0.55 -1.83
C ALA A 65 11.31 0.98 -1.73
N LYS A 66 10.36 0.05 -1.67
CA LYS A 66 8.89 0.30 -1.62
C LYS A 66 8.37 1.13 -2.80
N ARG A 67 9.03 1.05 -3.96
CA ARG A 67 8.63 1.77 -5.19
C ARG A 67 7.95 0.82 -6.18
N LYS A 68 7.14 1.39 -7.07
CA LYS A 68 6.52 0.70 -8.22
C LYS A 68 7.18 1.01 -9.56
N LYS A 69 7.91 2.13 -9.64
CA LYS A 69 8.66 2.57 -10.83
C LYS A 69 10.12 2.13 -10.68
N LEU A 70 10.62 1.40 -11.68
CA LEU A 70 12.01 0.98 -11.77
C LEU A 70 12.86 2.18 -12.19
N MET A 71 13.93 2.46 -11.45
CA MET A 71 14.81 3.59 -11.70
C MET A 71 16.18 3.12 -12.19
N THR A 72 16.93 3.99 -12.87
CA THR A 72 18.30 3.68 -13.34
C THR A 72 19.25 3.36 -12.19
N ASP A 73 19.04 3.97 -11.01
CA ASP A 73 19.78 3.64 -9.79
C ASP A 73 19.58 2.17 -9.36
N ASP A 74 18.40 1.59 -9.60
CA ASP A 74 18.14 0.17 -9.27
C ASP A 74 18.92 -0.75 -10.20
N PHE A 75 18.98 -0.38 -11.48
CA PHE A 75 19.73 -1.11 -12.50
C PHE A 75 21.24 -1.04 -12.23
N ASN A 76 21.75 0.15 -11.90
CA ASN A 76 23.16 0.33 -11.55
C ASN A 76 23.56 -0.42 -10.27
N LYS A 77 22.65 -0.57 -9.29
CA LYS A 77 22.89 -1.44 -8.12
C LYS A 77 22.96 -2.91 -8.51
N ALA A 78 22.09 -3.36 -9.40
CA ALA A 78 22.11 -4.73 -9.90
C ALA A 78 23.40 -5.04 -10.68
N LEU A 79 23.81 -4.14 -11.58
CA LEU A 79 25.05 -4.29 -12.35
C LEU A 79 26.28 -4.37 -11.45
N ARG A 80 26.39 -3.49 -10.46
CA ARG A 80 27.49 -3.53 -9.48
C ARG A 80 27.56 -4.85 -8.71
N LYS A 81 26.42 -5.47 -8.41
CA LYS A 81 26.36 -6.78 -7.74
C LYS A 81 26.83 -7.92 -8.65
N SER A 82 26.69 -7.75 -9.95
CA SER A 82 27.16 -8.69 -10.97
C SER A 82 28.58 -8.38 -11.46
N ASP A 83 29.33 -7.53 -10.75
CA ASP A 83 30.68 -7.06 -11.12
C ASP A 83 30.74 -6.38 -12.50
N VAL A 84 29.63 -5.79 -12.96
CA VAL A 84 29.54 -5.02 -14.20
C VAL A 84 29.62 -3.52 -13.89
N GLN A 85 30.32 -2.79 -14.75
CA GLN A 85 30.41 -1.33 -14.64
C GLN A 85 29.01 -0.69 -14.77
N PRO A 86 28.65 0.26 -13.89
CA PRO A 86 27.39 0.98 -14.00
C PRO A 86 27.35 1.84 -15.28
N VAL A 87 26.15 2.03 -15.82
CA VAL A 87 25.93 2.89 -16.99
C VAL A 87 25.60 4.30 -16.51
N TYR A 88 26.37 5.28 -16.98
CA TYR A 88 26.22 6.70 -16.64
C TYR A 88 25.43 7.45 -17.72
N GLY A 89 24.98 8.68 -17.42
CA GLY A 89 24.27 9.52 -18.40
C GLY A 89 22.78 9.23 -18.60
N HIS A 90 22.23 8.18 -17.97
CA HIS A 90 20.82 7.82 -18.11
C HIS A 90 19.92 8.30 -16.95
N ARG A 91 20.42 9.17 -16.07
CA ARG A 91 19.57 9.78 -15.04
C ARG A 91 18.88 11.00 -15.67
N PRO A 92 17.55 11.01 -15.78
CA PRO A 92 16.86 12.16 -16.32
C PRO A 92 17.09 13.38 -15.41
N VAL A 93 17.43 14.52 -16.02
CA VAL A 93 17.58 15.80 -15.32
C VAL A 93 16.18 16.32 -14.97
N ASP A 94 15.25 16.17 -15.90
CA ASP A 94 13.83 16.45 -15.72
C ASP A 94 13.04 15.14 -15.62
N PRO A 95 12.23 14.91 -14.58
CA PRO A 95 11.33 13.76 -14.47
C PRO A 95 10.43 13.50 -15.69
N GLU A 96 10.15 14.52 -16.51
CA GLU A 96 9.34 14.43 -17.74
C GLU A 96 10.16 14.15 -19.00
N GLN A 97 11.49 14.14 -18.91
CA GLN A 97 12.37 13.89 -20.05
C GLN A 97 12.12 12.50 -20.65
N VAL A 98 11.56 12.49 -21.86
CA VAL A 98 11.36 11.28 -22.67
C VAL A 98 12.48 11.18 -23.70
N TRP A 99 13.14 10.03 -23.75
CA TRP A 99 14.17 9.75 -24.74
C TRP A 99 13.48 9.43 -26.06
N THR A 100 13.59 10.32 -27.05
CA THR A 100 13.00 10.14 -28.38
C THR A 100 14.04 9.59 -29.35
N TYR A 101 13.80 8.38 -29.85
CA TYR A 101 14.62 7.78 -30.89
C TYR A 101 14.11 8.21 -32.27
N GLN A 102 15.02 8.69 -33.12
CA GLN A 102 14.75 8.94 -34.52
C GLN A 102 15.10 7.73 -35.36
N GLN A 103 14.45 7.59 -36.51
CA GLN A 103 14.63 6.48 -37.43
C GLN A 103 15.18 7.00 -38.76
N THR A 104 16.14 6.28 -39.34
CA THR A 104 16.64 6.57 -40.70
C THR A 104 15.54 6.33 -41.74
N LYS A 105 15.64 6.97 -42.92
CA LYS A 105 14.64 6.88 -44.00
C LYS A 105 14.30 5.43 -44.41
N ASP A 106 15.28 4.54 -44.32
CA ASP A 106 15.14 3.13 -44.70
C ASP A 106 14.57 2.26 -43.57
N GLY A 107 14.32 2.82 -42.38
CA GLY A 107 13.68 2.14 -41.26
C GLY A 107 14.59 1.18 -40.46
N GLN A 108 15.82 0.96 -40.89
CA GLN A 108 16.67 -0.10 -40.35
C GLN A 108 17.45 0.29 -39.10
N ILE A 109 17.74 1.59 -38.92
CA ILE A 109 18.57 2.10 -37.83
C ILE A 109 17.78 3.14 -37.04
N MET A 110 17.83 2.98 -35.73
CA MET A 110 17.31 3.95 -34.76
C MET A 110 18.51 4.59 -34.07
N PHE A 111 18.49 5.92 -33.94
CA PHE A 111 19.52 6.65 -33.20
C PHE A 111 18.87 7.64 -32.23
N LEU A 112 19.61 8.00 -31.20
CA LEU A 112 19.22 9.07 -30.29
C LEU A 112 19.68 10.39 -30.91
N ASP A 113 18.74 11.31 -31.12
CA ASP A 113 19.08 12.66 -31.57
C ASP A 113 19.53 13.48 -30.36
N GLU A 114 20.84 13.63 -30.22
CA GLU A 114 21.45 14.41 -29.15
C GLU A 114 21.74 15.81 -29.68
N ALA A 115 20.92 16.79 -29.28
CA ALA A 115 21.16 18.18 -29.62
C ALA A 115 22.40 18.71 -28.88
N ASP A 116 23.27 19.40 -29.60
CA ASP A 116 24.41 20.10 -29.01
C ASP A 116 23.91 21.11 -27.98
N ILE A 117 24.54 21.08 -26.80
CA ILE A 117 24.17 21.95 -25.69
C ILE A 117 25.24 23.03 -25.52
N ASN A 118 24.82 24.30 -25.53
CA ASN A 118 25.72 25.40 -25.25
C ASN A 118 26.04 25.44 -23.75
N LEU A 119 27.31 25.20 -23.41
CA LEU A 119 27.79 25.18 -22.04
C LEU A 119 27.72 26.57 -21.37
N GLU A 120 27.84 27.65 -22.15
CA GLU A 120 27.73 29.02 -21.63
C GLU A 120 26.32 29.30 -21.11
N ASP A 121 25.31 28.85 -21.86
CA ASP A 121 23.91 29.03 -21.48
C ASP A 121 23.56 28.24 -20.21
N ILE A 122 24.08 27.02 -20.05
CA ILE A 122 23.90 26.25 -18.80
C ILE A 122 24.64 26.90 -17.64
N ALA A 123 25.88 27.35 -17.85
CA ALA A 123 26.71 27.92 -16.78
C ALA A 123 26.15 29.25 -16.25
N LEU A 124 25.47 30.01 -17.12
CA LEU A 124 24.81 31.26 -16.79
C LEU A 124 23.34 31.08 -16.39
N ASP A 125 22.80 29.86 -16.51
CA ASP A 125 21.44 29.56 -16.08
C ASP A 125 21.29 29.84 -14.57
N SER A 126 20.23 30.57 -14.23
CA SER A 126 19.93 30.98 -12.86
C SER A 126 18.98 30.02 -12.15
N ASN A 127 18.69 28.87 -12.76
CA ASN A 127 17.89 27.80 -12.18
C ASN A 127 18.60 27.15 -10.98
N ILE A 128 18.43 27.75 -9.81
CA ILE A 128 18.87 27.19 -8.54
C ILE A 128 17.92 26.04 -8.17
N PRO A 129 18.41 24.82 -7.93
CA PRO A 129 17.58 23.72 -7.47
C PRO A 129 16.83 24.12 -6.19
N SER A 130 15.51 24.17 -6.27
CA SER A 130 14.70 24.46 -5.09
C SER A 130 14.85 23.30 -4.10
N ASN A 131 15.27 23.61 -2.87
CA ASN A 131 15.38 22.60 -1.82
C ASN A 131 13.97 22.12 -1.44
N PRO A 132 13.63 20.84 -1.61
CA PRO A 132 12.29 20.31 -1.30
C PRO A 132 11.94 20.37 0.20
N GLY A 133 12.86 20.82 1.05
CA GLY A 133 12.66 20.93 2.50
C GLY A 133 12.92 19.62 3.23
N ALA A 134 12.81 19.66 4.56
CA ALA A 134 13.01 18.47 5.39
C ALA A 134 11.77 17.55 5.36
N VAL A 135 12.01 16.25 5.42
CA VAL A 135 10.95 15.24 5.52
C VAL A 135 10.17 15.44 6.82
N SER A 136 8.85 15.59 6.74
CA SER A 136 7.96 15.70 7.89
C SER A 136 6.82 14.68 7.81
N ILE A 137 6.31 14.26 8.97
CA ILE A 137 5.20 13.30 9.07
C ILE A 137 3.94 14.05 9.47
N LYS A 138 2.90 13.96 8.65
CA LYS A 138 1.56 14.49 8.95
C LYS A 138 0.61 13.33 9.21
N ALA A 139 0.23 13.14 10.47
CA ALA A 139 -0.75 12.12 10.86
C ALA A 139 -2.17 12.66 10.72
N HIS A 140 -3.08 11.80 10.26
CA HIS A 140 -4.53 12.04 10.26
C HIS A 140 -5.27 10.72 10.50
N TRP A 141 -6.49 10.81 11.03
CA TRP A 141 -7.35 9.64 11.17
C TRP A 141 -7.75 9.12 9.78
N LEU A 142 -7.43 7.85 9.49
CA LEU A 142 -7.84 7.19 8.24
C LEU A 142 -9.25 6.62 8.36
N ALA A 143 -9.56 6.00 9.49
CA ALA A 143 -10.88 5.46 9.80
C ALA A 143 -11.12 5.50 11.32
N VAL A 144 -12.33 5.85 11.70
CA VAL A 144 -12.84 5.78 13.08
C VAL A 144 -13.94 4.74 13.09
N GLU A 145 -13.79 3.70 13.91
CA GLU A 145 -14.76 2.59 14.03
C GLU A 145 -15.14 1.95 12.67
N GLY A 146 -14.16 1.81 11.78
CA GLY A 146 -14.36 1.22 10.44
C GLY A 146 -15.04 2.15 9.42
N SER A 147 -15.39 3.38 9.82
CA SER A 147 -15.89 4.42 8.92
C SER A 147 -14.79 5.44 8.64
N SER A 148 -14.42 5.59 7.37
CA SER A 148 -13.58 6.72 6.96
C SER A 148 -14.48 7.94 6.75
N LYS A 149 -14.31 8.98 7.58
CA LYS A 149 -14.97 10.28 7.36
C LYS A 149 -14.14 11.20 6.45
N SER A 150 -12.97 10.76 5.99
CA SER A 150 -12.14 11.58 5.12
C SER A 150 -12.57 11.37 3.66
N GLN A 151 -13.31 12.34 3.12
CA GLN A 151 -13.04 12.77 1.75
C GLN A 151 -11.64 13.39 1.78
N THR A 152 -10.60 12.57 1.72
CA THR A 152 -9.31 13.08 1.29
C THR A 152 -9.46 13.45 -0.18
N SER A 153 -8.86 14.57 -0.58
CA SER A 153 -8.72 15.03 -1.97
C SER A 153 -8.00 14.03 -2.89
N GLN A 154 -7.70 12.82 -2.40
CA GLN A 154 -7.01 11.73 -3.09
C GLN A 154 -7.93 10.56 -3.46
N GLY A 155 -9.26 10.71 -3.39
CA GLY A 155 -10.21 9.79 -4.05
C GLY A 155 -10.23 8.35 -3.52
N LEU A 156 -9.62 8.07 -2.38
CA LEU A 156 -9.71 6.77 -1.71
C LEU A 156 -11.01 6.70 -0.92
N THR A 157 -12.10 6.32 -1.59
CA THR A 157 -13.34 5.91 -0.93
C THR A 157 -13.14 4.55 -0.27
N LEU A 158 -12.60 4.53 0.95
CA LEU A 158 -12.72 3.35 1.80
C LEU A 158 -14.23 3.11 2.00
N GLY A 159 -14.65 1.88 1.68
CA GLY A 159 -16.04 1.52 1.42
C GLY A 159 -17.06 1.91 2.49
N LYS A 160 -18.34 1.74 2.11
CA LYS A 160 -19.52 2.01 2.94
C LYS A 160 -19.29 1.54 4.39
N PRO A 161 -19.77 2.30 5.40
CA PRO A 161 -19.72 1.89 6.80
C PRO A 161 -20.20 0.43 6.90
N ILE A 162 -19.34 -0.44 7.43
CA ILE A 162 -19.77 -1.78 7.78
C ILE A 162 -20.69 -1.60 8.99
N GLU A 163 -21.99 -1.49 8.74
CA GLU A 163 -23.00 -1.61 9.78
C GLU A 163 -22.83 -3.00 10.38
N LYS A 164 -22.06 -3.09 11.47
CA LYS A 164 -21.96 -4.30 12.28
C LYS A 164 -23.33 -4.52 12.92
N LYS A 165 -24.22 -5.23 12.21
CA LYS A 165 -25.47 -5.74 12.78
C LYS A 165 -25.11 -6.52 14.04
N LEU A 166 -25.68 -6.10 15.15
CA LEU A 166 -25.45 -6.71 16.44
C LEU A 166 -25.87 -8.19 16.37
N SER A 167 -24.96 -9.12 16.66
CA SER A 167 -25.27 -10.56 16.69
C SER A 167 -26.30 -10.85 17.80
N ALA A 168 -27.17 -11.83 17.58
CA ALA A 168 -28.18 -12.25 18.56
C ALA A 168 -27.55 -12.65 19.91
N GLU A 169 -26.32 -13.18 19.88
CA GLU A 169 -25.55 -13.52 21.07
C GLU A 169 -25.12 -12.28 21.86
N MET A 170 -24.76 -11.20 21.16
CA MET A 170 -24.36 -9.93 21.80
C MET A 170 -25.56 -9.20 22.40
N GLN A 171 -26.74 -9.30 21.78
CA GLN A 171 -28.01 -8.81 22.38
C GLN A 171 -28.34 -9.59 23.64
N THR A 172 -28.27 -10.92 23.59
CA THR A 172 -28.51 -11.78 24.76
C THR A 172 -27.54 -11.47 25.90
N TYR A 173 -26.27 -11.19 25.58
CA TYR A 173 -25.27 -10.76 26.55
C TYR A 173 -25.61 -9.39 27.17
N PHE A 174 -25.98 -8.41 26.34
CA PHE A 174 -26.42 -7.09 26.82
C PHE A 174 -27.62 -7.20 27.77
N ASP A 175 -28.63 -8.00 27.42
CA ASP A 175 -29.80 -8.23 28.26
C ASP A 175 -29.44 -8.92 29.58
N ARG A 176 -28.55 -9.91 29.55
CA ARG A 176 -28.09 -10.59 30.78
C ARG A 176 -27.32 -9.65 31.70
N ILE A 177 -26.45 -8.80 31.15
CA ILE A 177 -25.68 -7.83 31.93
C ILE A 177 -26.59 -6.75 32.52
N THR A 178 -27.46 -6.14 31.71
CA THR A 178 -28.39 -5.10 32.18
C THR A 178 -29.33 -5.63 33.27
N ASN A 179 -29.88 -6.84 33.10
CA ASN A 179 -30.69 -7.50 34.13
C ASN A 179 -29.89 -7.82 35.40
N SER A 180 -28.61 -8.19 35.29
CA SER A 180 -27.75 -8.46 36.44
C SER A 180 -27.39 -7.18 37.21
N ILE A 181 -27.21 -6.06 36.51
CA ILE A 181 -26.94 -4.75 37.12
C ILE A 181 -28.18 -4.22 37.85
N LEU A 182 -29.37 -4.34 37.25
CA LEU A 182 -30.63 -3.87 37.86
C LEU A 182 -31.20 -4.87 38.88
N GLY A 183 -30.65 -6.08 38.93
CA GLY A 183 -31.02 -7.13 39.85
C GLY A 183 -30.78 -6.81 41.33
N LYS A 184 -31.36 -7.65 42.19
CA LYS A 184 -31.21 -7.60 43.65
C LYS A 184 -30.01 -8.41 44.16
N ASP A 185 -29.43 -9.25 43.31
CA ASP A 185 -28.31 -10.13 43.65
C ASP A 185 -26.97 -9.38 43.53
N GLU A 186 -26.22 -9.33 44.63
CA GLU A 186 -24.96 -8.59 44.73
C GLU A 186 -23.78 -9.34 44.10
N GLU A 187 -23.82 -10.67 44.09
CA GLU A 187 -22.72 -11.51 43.57
C GLU A 187 -22.72 -11.52 42.04
N LEU A 188 -23.90 -11.64 41.43
CA LEU A 188 -24.07 -11.51 39.97
C LEU A 188 -23.67 -10.13 39.46
N MET A 189 -23.88 -9.09 40.27
CA MET A 189 -23.51 -7.72 39.93
C MET A 189 -21.99 -7.51 39.95
N LYS A 190 -21.28 -8.04 40.96
CA LYS A 190 -19.81 -8.01 41.02
C LYS A 190 -19.17 -8.76 39.85
N LEU A 191 -19.76 -9.90 39.47
CA LEU A 191 -19.33 -10.66 38.31
C LEU A 191 -19.52 -9.86 37.02
N ALA A 192 -20.68 -9.22 36.83
CA ALA A 192 -20.96 -8.38 35.67
C ALA A 192 -20.00 -7.18 35.56
N PHE A 193 -19.65 -6.52 36.68
CA PHE A 193 -18.66 -5.44 36.67
C PHE A 193 -17.25 -5.91 36.34
N THR A 194 -16.87 -7.09 36.84
CA THR A 194 -15.56 -7.68 36.54
C THR A 194 -15.46 -8.00 35.05
N ASP A 195 -16.51 -8.59 34.48
CA ASP A 195 -16.59 -8.92 33.06
C ASP A 195 -16.57 -7.68 32.17
N LEU A 196 -17.33 -6.62 32.51
CA LEU A 196 -17.31 -5.34 31.77
C LEU A 196 -15.93 -4.67 31.77
N ARG A 197 -15.13 -4.89 32.80
CA ARG A 197 -13.77 -4.34 32.91
C ARG A 197 -12.74 -5.11 32.10
N THR A 198 -12.93 -6.42 31.92
CA THR A 198 -11.96 -7.31 31.25
C THR A 198 -12.30 -7.63 29.80
N ASN A 199 -13.58 -7.58 29.42
CA ASN A 199 -14.05 -8.06 28.13
C ASN A 199 -13.73 -7.07 27.00
N ALA A 200 -12.97 -7.51 25.99
CA ALA A 200 -12.61 -6.71 24.82
C ALA A 200 -13.67 -6.74 23.70
N GLN A 201 -14.62 -7.69 23.73
CA GLN A 201 -15.64 -7.86 22.69
C GLN A 201 -16.85 -6.93 22.86
N ILE A 202 -16.85 -6.07 23.88
CA ILE A 202 -17.96 -5.13 24.14
C ILE A 202 -17.91 -3.86 23.30
N ILE A 203 -16.88 -3.68 22.45
CA ILE A 203 -16.74 -2.50 21.57
C ILE A 203 -18.01 -2.23 20.73
N PRO A 204 -18.64 -3.22 20.07
CA PRO A 204 -19.87 -2.98 19.30
C PRO A 204 -21.10 -2.71 20.18
N LEU A 205 -21.05 -3.09 21.46
CA LEU A 205 -22.12 -2.85 22.44
C LEU A 205 -21.98 -1.51 23.16
N LEU A 206 -20.82 -0.86 23.05
CA LEU A 206 -20.52 0.38 23.75
C LEU A 206 -21.55 1.49 23.50
N PRO A 207 -22.02 1.76 22.26
CA PRO A 207 -23.06 2.77 22.02
C PRO A 207 -24.39 2.44 22.74
N TYR A 208 -24.72 1.16 22.85
CA TYR A 208 -25.93 0.69 23.54
C TYR A 208 -25.80 0.82 25.06
N PHE A 209 -24.63 0.51 25.62
CA PHE A 209 -24.35 0.74 27.05
C PHE A 209 -24.35 2.22 27.40
N VAL A 210 -23.80 3.10 26.56
CA VAL A 210 -23.83 4.55 26.78
C VAL A 210 -25.27 5.09 26.72
N SER A 211 -26.07 4.66 25.73
CA SER A 211 -27.49 5.01 25.64
C SER A 211 -28.28 4.50 26.86
N PHE A 212 -28.01 3.27 27.29
CA PHE A 212 -28.62 2.66 28.47
C PHE A 212 -28.30 3.43 29.75
N ILE A 213 -27.04 3.80 29.97
CA ILE A 213 -26.64 4.61 31.13
C ILE A 213 -27.27 6.00 31.06
N SER A 214 -27.25 6.66 29.89
CA SER A 214 -27.84 8.00 29.69
C SER A 214 -29.35 8.00 29.95
N ASN A 215 -30.08 7.01 29.44
CA ASN A 215 -31.52 6.89 29.65
C ASN A 215 -31.87 6.42 31.07
N GLY A 216 -31.05 5.52 31.65
CA GLY A 216 -31.16 5.07 33.03
C GLY A 216 -30.99 6.19 34.05
N VAL A 217 -30.02 7.08 33.85
CA VAL A 217 -29.80 8.24 34.72
C VAL A 217 -30.98 9.23 34.67
N LYS A 218 -31.60 9.42 33.50
CA LYS A 218 -32.79 10.28 33.34
C LYS A 218 -34.05 9.70 34.01
N THR A 219 -34.23 8.39 33.92
CA THR A 219 -35.46 7.71 34.39
C THR A 219 -35.40 7.31 35.87
N VAL A 220 -34.22 7.00 36.38
CA VAL A 220 -34.00 6.47 37.73
C VAL A 220 -33.40 7.53 38.68
N SER A 221 -33.62 8.80 38.36
CA SER A 221 -33.16 9.95 39.15
C SER A 221 -33.69 9.95 40.60
N HIS A 222 -34.79 9.24 40.85
CA HIS A 222 -35.43 9.15 42.17
C HIS A 222 -34.91 8.02 43.08
N ASP A 223 -34.18 7.03 42.56
CA ASP A 223 -33.64 5.90 43.35
C ASP A 223 -32.10 5.93 43.38
N LEU A 224 -31.57 6.44 44.49
CA LEU A 224 -30.13 6.60 44.73
C LEU A 224 -29.36 5.27 44.61
N LYS A 225 -30.00 4.13 44.93
CA LYS A 225 -29.34 2.81 44.89
C LYS A 225 -29.10 2.36 43.46
N GLN A 226 -30.07 2.55 42.57
CA GLN A 226 -29.94 2.20 41.16
C GLN A 226 -29.04 3.19 40.41
N LEU A 227 -29.10 4.48 40.75
CA LEU A 227 -28.17 5.48 40.22
C LEU A 227 -26.70 5.15 40.57
N THR A 228 -26.46 4.72 41.80
CA THR A 228 -25.13 4.28 42.23
C THR A 228 -24.65 3.10 41.39
N LYS A 229 -25.52 2.11 41.12
CA LYS A 229 -25.18 0.96 40.26
C LYS A 229 -24.84 1.38 38.82
N LEU A 230 -25.57 2.33 38.23
CA LEU A 230 -25.28 2.89 36.89
C LEU A 230 -23.97 3.69 36.85
N LEU A 231 -23.59 4.35 37.95
CA LEU A 231 -22.29 5.03 38.02
C LEU A 231 -21.14 4.01 38.13
N HIS A 232 -21.36 2.89 38.81
CA HIS A 232 -20.39 1.80 38.88
C HIS A 232 -20.23 1.08 37.54
N THR A 233 -21.28 0.96 36.71
CA THR A 233 -21.15 0.42 35.34
C THR A 233 -20.30 1.35 34.47
N LEU A 234 -20.55 2.66 34.52
CA LEU A 234 -19.76 3.65 33.80
C LEU A 234 -18.29 3.58 34.20
N ARG A 235 -18.01 3.50 35.51
CA ARG A 235 -16.65 3.32 36.03
C ARG A 235 -16.00 2.01 35.58
N ALA A 236 -16.76 0.92 35.49
CA ALA A 236 -16.24 -0.36 34.99
C ALA A 236 -15.87 -0.29 33.51
N LEU A 237 -16.67 0.41 32.69
CA LEU A 237 -16.40 0.64 31.27
C LEU A 237 -15.18 1.56 31.06
N LEU A 238 -15.05 2.64 31.84
CA LEU A 238 -13.91 3.56 31.75
C LEU A 238 -12.58 2.94 32.16
N ASN A 239 -12.61 1.95 33.07
CA ASN A 239 -11.41 1.25 33.53
C ASN A 239 -10.98 0.10 32.59
N ASN A 240 -11.70 -0.14 31.50
CA ASN A 240 -11.36 -1.20 30.55
C ASN A 240 -10.29 -0.71 29.57
N THR A 241 -9.07 -1.21 29.72
CA THR A 241 -7.90 -0.86 28.89
C THR A 241 -8.01 -1.35 27.44
N SER A 242 -8.98 -2.22 27.13
CA SER A 242 -9.21 -2.74 25.79
C SER A 242 -10.15 -1.87 24.96
N LEU A 243 -10.75 -0.82 25.56
CA LEU A 243 -11.69 0.07 24.88
C LEU A 243 -11.02 1.38 24.47
N TYR A 244 -11.11 1.69 23.18
CA TYR A 244 -10.77 3.01 22.66
C TYR A 244 -11.95 3.96 22.84
N LEU A 245 -11.98 4.66 23.97
CA LEU A 245 -13.08 5.56 24.36
C LEU A 245 -12.96 6.98 23.77
N GLU A 246 -11.94 7.30 22.98
CA GLU A 246 -11.71 8.68 22.48
C GLU A 246 -12.90 9.29 21.70
N PRO A 247 -13.57 8.57 20.78
CA PRO A 247 -14.75 9.11 20.10
C PRO A 247 -16.02 9.20 20.98
N PRO A 248 -16.41 8.17 21.76
CA PRO A 248 -17.62 8.22 22.60
C PRO A 248 -17.46 8.97 23.93
N ALA A 249 -16.24 9.25 24.41
CA ALA A 249 -16.01 10.07 25.61
C ALA A 249 -16.57 11.49 25.45
N LEU A 250 -16.62 12.02 24.22
CA LEU A 250 -17.20 13.33 23.89
C LEU A 250 -18.73 13.37 24.02
N CYS A 251 -19.41 12.22 24.04
CA CYS A 251 -20.86 12.12 24.27
C CYS A 251 -21.22 11.88 25.74
N MET A 252 -20.24 11.60 26.60
CA MET A 252 -20.45 11.34 28.04
C MET A 252 -20.04 12.52 28.95
N LEU A 253 -19.35 13.53 28.39
CA LEU A 253 -19.13 14.85 28.98
C LEU A 253 -20.25 15.80 28.57
#